data_AF-A0A9P0JSE9-F1
#
_entry.id   AF-A0A9P0JSE9-F1
#
_cell.length_a   1.000
_cell.length_b   1.000
_cell.length_c   1.000
_cell.angle_alpha   90.00
_cell.angle_beta   90.00
_cell.angle_gamma   90.00
#
_symmetry.space_group_name_H-M   'P 1'
#
loop_
_entity.id
_entity.type
_entity.pdbx_description
1 polymer ?
#
loop_
_entity_poly.entity_id
_entity_poly.type
_entity_poly.pdbx_seq_one_letter_code
_entity_poly.pdbx_strand_id
1 'polypeptide(L)'
;MYSLQWRSKILTYISCAVVGIFTNAYMPVGFELAIELTFPSEESTTTSMLLMMTQILGVIFTVALGYVNLLMGCFWSLCISALLLFIGTAITAFIPNDLRRQTAFKRNPNLKKNSMHGSRLVFIE
;
A
#
# COMPACT_ATOMS: atom_id res chain seq x y z
N MET A 1 -28.44 1.01 -15.87
CA MET A 1 -28.96 2.40 -15.75
C MET A 1 -29.88 2.54 -14.53
N TYR A 2 -29.37 2.30 -13.31
CA TYR A 2 -30.07 2.60 -12.05
C TYR A 2 -29.37 3.71 -11.23
N SER A 3 -28.21 4.19 -11.70
CA SER A 3 -27.37 5.19 -11.03
C SER A 3 -27.87 6.64 -11.17
N LEU A 4 -28.97 6.90 -11.89
CA LEU A 4 -29.50 8.25 -12.08
C LEU A 4 -30.74 8.60 -11.25
N GLN A 5 -31.37 7.65 -10.53
CA GLN A 5 -32.63 7.93 -9.83
C GLN A 5 -32.47 8.52 -8.42
N TRP A 6 -31.38 8.20 -7.71
CA TRP A 6 -31.19 8.71 -6.34
C TRP A 6 -30.20 9.87 -6.35
N ARG A 7 -30.77 11.07 -6.27
CA ARG A 7 -30.18 12.40 -6.06
C ARG A 7 -29.01 12.42 -5.06
N SER A 8 -27.84 11.88 -5.40
CA SER A 8 -26.59 12.08 -4.65
C SER A 8 -25.34 11.74 -5.48
N LYS A 9 -25.22 12.34 -6.66
CA LYS A 9 -24.01 12.24 -7.49
C LYS A 9 -22.78 12.78 -6.76
N ILE A 10 -22.98 13.82 -5.94
CA ILE A 10 -21.94 14.44 -5.11
C ILE A 10 -21.29 13.45 -4.14
N LEU A 11 -22.05 12.59 -3.46
CA LEU A 11 -21.47 11.63 -2.51
C LEU A 11 -20.54 10.63 -3.20
N THR A 12 -20.93 10.14 -4.39
CA THR A 12 -20.10 9.22 -5.17
C THR A 12 -18.82 9.89 -5.66
N TYR A 13 -18.89 11.16 -6.08
CA TYR A 13 -17.69 11.91 -6.46
C TYR A 13 -16.77 12.14 -5.27
N ILE A 14 -17.31 12.51 -4.10
CA ILE A 14 -16.54 12.69 -2.87
C ILE A 14 -15.91 11.36 -2.45
N SER A 15 -16.65 10.25 -2.46
CA SER A 15 -16.10 8.95 -2.08
C SER A 15 -15.02 8.48 -3.04
N CYS A 16 -15.19 8.65 -4.35
CA CYS A 16 -14.14 8.37 -5.34
C CYS A 16 -12.91 9.26 -5.14
N ALA A 17 -13.09 10.55 -4.84
CA ALA A 17 -11.98 11.47 -4.58
C ALA A 17 -11.18 11.05 -3.34
N VAL A 18 -11.88 10.74 -2.25
CA VAL A 18 -11.28 10.26 -1.00
C VAL A 18 -10.52 8.95 -1.24
N VAL A 19 -11.17 7.94 -1.80
CA VAL A 19 -10.55 6.64 -2.10
C VAL A 19 -9.35 6.80 -3.04
N GLY A 20 -9.44 7.67 -4.05
CA GLY A 20 -8.36 7.93 -4.99
C GLY A 20 -7.13 8.57 -4.34
N ILE A 21 -7.33 9.54 -3.43
CA ILE A 21 -6.23 10.16 -2.67
C ILE A 21 -5.56 9.13 -1.76
N PHE A 22 -6.35 8.35 -1.01
CA PHE A 22 -5.83 7.35 -0.09
C PHE A 22 -5.09 6.20 -0.80
N THR A 23 -5.60 5.72 -1.93
CA THR A 23 -4.96 4.63 -2.68
C THR A 23 -3.59 5.06 -3.24
N ASN A 24 -3.48 6.29 -3.74
CA ASN A 24 -2.20 6.82 -4.21
C ASN A 24 -1.20 7.06 -3.08
N ALA A 25 -1.66 7.52 -1.91
CA ALA A 25 -0.80 7.68 -0.73
C ALA A 25 -0.34 6.33 -0.16
N TYR A 26 -1.12 5.26 -0.33
CA TYR A 26 -0.79 3.92 0.13
C TYR A 26 0.29 3.23 -0.73
N MET A 27 0.32 3.51 -2.04
CA MET A 27 1.30 2.94 -2.97
C MET A 27 2.77 3.13 -2.54
N PRO A 28 3.26 4.34 -2.21
CA PRO A 28 4.65 4.53 -1.77
C PRO A 28 4.94 3.84 -0.42
N VAL A 29 3.99 3.83 0.52
CA VAL A 29 4.15 3.17 1.83
C VAL A 29 4.30 1.64 1.67
N GLY A 30 3.54 1.04 0.74
CA GLY A 30 3.64 -0.39 0.44
C GLY A 30 5.01 -0.77 -0.15
N PHE A 31 5.60 0.09 -0.98
CA PHE A 31 6.95 -0.13 -1.50
C PHE A 31 8.01 -0.06 -0.41
N GLU A 32 7.95 0.96 0.46
CA GLU A 32 8.89 1.07 1.59
C GLU A 32 8.85 -0.15 2.49
N LEU A 33 7.64 -0.65 2.81
CA LEU A 33 7.44 -1.86 3.60
C LEU A 33 8.01 -3.11 2.92
N ALA A 34 7.77 -3.28 1.61
CA ALA A 34 8.27 -4.43 0.86
C ALA A 34 9.80 -4.46 0.79
N ILE A 35 10.43 -3.30 0.58
CA ILE A 35 11.89 -3.16 0.57
C ILE A 35 12.47 -3.50 1.95
N GLU A 36 11.82 -3.03 3.02
CA GLU A 36 12.26 -3.33 4.39
C GLU A 36 12.15 -4.82 4.74
N LEU A 37 11.06 -5.49 4.31
CA LEU A 37 10.87 -6.94 4.51
C LEU A 37 11.87 -7.80 3.72
N THR A 38 12.40 -7.30 2.61
CA THR A 38 13.25 -8.09 1.69
C THR A 38 14.75 -7.73 1.79
N PHE A 39 15.17 -6.97 2.81
CA PHE A 39 16.57 -6.58 2.97
C PHE A 39 17.48 -7.80 3.23
N PRO A 40 18.65 -7.95 2.55
CA PRO A 40 19.38 -6.98 1.71
C PRO A 40 19.25 -7.22 0.18
N SER A 41 18.05 -7.50 -0.33
CA SER A 41 17.83 -7.68 -1.78
C SER A 41 17.80 -6.34 -2.53
N GLU A 42 18.10 -6.37 -3.84
CA GLU A 42 18.07 -5.20 -4.71
C GLU A 42 16.67 -4.55 -4.75
N GLU A 43 16.61 -3.24 -4.47
CA GLU A 43 15.38 -2.45 -4.36
C GLU A 43 14.52 -2.49 -5.64
N SER A 44 15.17 -2.50 -6.80
CA SER A 44 14.54 -2.60 -8.13
C SER A 44 13.84 -3.94 -8.36
N THR A 45 14.41 -5.03 -7.83
CA THR A 45 13.84 -6.37 -7.98
C THR A 45 12.60 -6.55 -7.11
N THR A 46 12.66 -6.10 -5.86
CA THR A 46 11.53 -6.17 -4.90
C THR A 46 10.33 -5.36 -5.35
N THR A 47 10.55 -4.13 -5.85
CA THR A 47 9.47 -3.26 -6.34
C THR A 47 8.79 -3.83 -7.58
N SER A 48 9.56 -4.40 -8.52
CA SER A 48 9.02 -5.04 -9.72
C SER A 48 8.19 -6.29 -9.40
N MET A 49 8.66 -7.13 -8.47
CA MET A 49 7.89 -8.29 -8.00
C MET A 49 6.58 -7.88 -7.32
N LEU A 50 6.61 -6.84 -6.47
CA LEU A 50 5.40 -6.32 -5.83
C LEU A 50 4.38 -5.83 -6.86
N LEU A 51 4.84 -5.11 -7.89
CA LEU A 51 4.00 -4.65 -8.99
C LEU A 51 3.41 -5.80 -9.81
N MET A 52 4.22 -6.82 -10.13
CA MET A 52 3.73 -8.02 -10.84
C MET A 52 2.63 -8.73 -10.05
N MET A 53 2.82 -8.95 -8.74
CA MET A 53 1.81 -9.58 -7.90
C MET A 53 0.55 -8.72 -7.77
N THR A 54 0.71 -7.40 -7.65
CA THR A 54 -0.42 -6.45 -7.60
C THR A 54 -1.28 -6.53 -8.86
N GLN A 55 -0.65 -6.63 -10.04
CA GLN A 55 -1.40 -6.72 -11.29
C GLN A 55 -2.11 -8.06 -11.47
N ILE A 56 -1.44 -9.17 -11.15
CA ILE A 56 -2.07 -10.50 -11.24
C ILE A 56 -3.28 -10.58 -10.31
N LEU A 57 -3.13 -10.16 -9.05
CA LEU A 57 -4.23 -10.12 -8.09
C LEU A 57 -5.32 -9.14 -8.52
N GLY A 58 -4.94 -7.98 -9.05
CA GLY A 58 -5.87 -6.98 -9.56
C GLY A 58 -6.78 -7.51 -10.68
N VAL A 59 -6.22 -8.26 -11.63
CA VAL A 59 -6.99 -8.89 -12.71
C VAL A 59 -7.93 -9.96 -12.14
N ILE A 60 -7.44 -10.85 -11.27
CA ILE A 60 -8.25 -11.91 -10.66
C ILE A 60 -9.44 -11.31 -9.89
N PHE A 61 -9.21 -10.29 -9.06
CA PHE A 61 -10.28 -9.63 -8.30
C PHE A 61 -11.24 -8.87 -9.20
N THR A 62 -10.76 -8.22 -10.25
CA THR A 62 -11.62 -7.49 -11.19
C THR A 62 -12.56 -8.44 -11.93
N VAL A 63 -12.07 -9.59 -12.39
CA VAL A 63 -12.89 -10.62 -13.04
C VAL A 63 -13.90 -11.21 -12.05
N ALA A 64 -13.48 -11.53 -10.82
CA ALA A 64 -14.37 -12.06 -9.78
C ALA A 64 -15.51 -11.08 -9.44
N LEU A 65 -15.19 -9.80 -9.21
CA LEU A 65 -16.18 -8.75 -8.96
C LEU A 65 -17.08 -8.51 -10.18
N GLY A 66 -16.54 -8.64 -11.39
CA GLY A 66 -17.30 -8.56 -12.65
C GLY A 66 -18.37 -9.64 -12.75
N TYR A 67 -18.03 -10.89 -12.38
CA TYR A 67 -18.99 -12.00 -12.35
C TYR A 67 -20.08 -11.77 -11.28
N VAL A 68 -19.68 -11.33 -10.09
CA VAL A 68 -20.61 -10.98 -9.00
C VAL A 68 -21.57 -9.86 -9.39
N ASN A 69 -21.08 -8.84 -10.09
CA ASN A 69 -21.90 -7.73 -10.58
C ASN A 69 -22.97 -8.19 -11.59
N LEU A 70 -22.66 -9.20 -12.41
CA LEU A 70 -23.57 -9.70 -13.44
C LEU A 70 -24.73 -10.51 -12.84
N LEU A 71 -24.50 -11.20 -11.70
CA LEU A 71 -25.50 -12.02 -11.02
C LEU A 71 -26.35 -11.25 -9.99
N MET A 72 -25.74 -10.38 -9.19
CA MET A 72 -26.39 -9.75 -8.03
C MET A 72 -26.63 -8.24 -8.20
N GLY A 73 -26.17 -7.66 -9.30
CA GLY A 73 -26.29 -6.23 -9.59
C GLY A 73 -25.25 -5.35 -8.89
N CYS A 74 -25.27 -4.06 -9.25
CA CYS A 74 -24.22 -3.09 -8.90
C CYS A 74 -24.12 -2.78 -7.41
N PHE A 75 -25.25 -2.72 -6.69
CA PHE A 75 -25.25 -2.40 -5.26
C PHE A 75 -24.51 -3.48 -4.43
N TRP A 76 -24.80 -4.74 -4.71
CA TRP A 76 -24.13 -5.87 -4.05
C TRP A 76 -22.65 -5.96 -4.42
N SER A 77 -22.30 -5.69 -5.68
CA SER A 77 -20.90 -5.62 -6.12
C SER A 77 -20.11 -4.52 -5.40
N LEU A 78 -20.71 -3.34 -5.20
CA LEU A 78 -20.09 -2.23 -4.45
C LEU A 78 -19.87 -2.60 -2.97
N CYS A 79 -20.86 -3.22 -2.32
CA CYS A 79 -20.72 -3.70 -0.94
C CYS A 79 -19.63 -4.75 -0.80
N ILE A 80 -19.55 -5.71 -1.72
CA ILE A 80 -18.52 -6.76 -1.71
C ILE A 80 -17.13 -6.17 -1.97
N SER A 81 -17.02 -5.20 -2.87
CA SER A 81 -15.76 -4.48 -3.12
C SER A 81 -15.29 -3.70 -1.88
N ALA A 82 -16.20 -3.02 -1.18
CA ALA A 82 -15.88 -2.35 0.08
C ALA A 82 -15.42 -3.32 1.18
N LEU A 83 -16.09 -4.48 1.31
CA LEU A 83 -15.69 -5.54 2.24
C LEU A 83 -14.31 -6.12 1.89
N LEU A 84 -14.04 -6.35 0.61
CA LEU A 84 -12.74 -6.85 0.14
C LEU A 84 -11.61 -5.88 0.49
N LEU A 85 -11.82 -4.57 0.31
CA LEU A 85 -10.85 -3.54 0.70
C LEU A 85 -10.64 -3.48 2.21
N PHE A 86 -11.71 -3.64 3.00
CA PHE A 86 -11.61 -3.68 4.46
C PHE A 86 -10.81 -4.89 4.95
N ILE A 87 -11.07 -6.08 4.38
CA ILE A 87 -10.29 -7.29 4.66
C ILE A 87 -8.83 -7.10 4.24
N GLY A 88 -8.57 -6.54 3.05
CA GLY A 88 -7.22 -6.23 2.59
C GLY A 88 -6.48 -5.31 3.54
N THR A 89 -7.14 -4.26 4.03
CA THR A 89 -6.57 -3.32 5.02
C THR A 89 -6.30 -3.99 6.36
N ALA A 90 -7.20 -4.87 6.82
CA ALA A 90 -6.99 -5.64 8.04
C ALA A 90 -5.76 -6.55 7.92
N ILE A 91 -5.63 -7.27 6.80
CA ILE A 91 -4.46 -8.12 6.52
C ILE A 91 -3.16 -7.28 6.51
N THR A 92 -3.17 -6.10 5.88
CA THR A 92 -2.04 -5.17 5.93
C THR A 92 -1.71 -4.74 7.35
N ALA A 93 -2.72 -4.44 8.18
CA ALA A 93 -2.51 -4.01 9.56
C ALA A 93 -1.92 -5.11 10.44
N PHE A 94 -2.16 -6.39 10.11
CA PHE A 94 -1.59 -7.54 10.81
C PHE A 94 -0.16 -7.88 10.36
N ILE A 95 0.36 -7.28 9.28
CA ILE A 95 1.76 -7.49 8.90
C ILE A 95 2.67 -6.87 9.98
N PRO A 96 3.51 -7.68 10.65
CA PRO A 96 4.42 -7.19 11.66
C PRO A 96 5.44 -6.28 10.98
N ASN A 97 5.26 -4.97 11.20
CA ASN A 97 6.20 -3.95 10.78
C ASN A 97 7.39 -3.92 11.76
N ASP A 98 8.14 -5.02 11.82
CA ASP A 98 9.40 -5.07 12.55
C ASP A 98 10.43 -4.26 11.76
N LEU A 99 10.45 -2.95 12.00
CA LEU A 99 11.43 -2.02 11.43
C LEU A 99 12.82 -2.31 12.03
N ARG A 100 13.47 -3.38 11.58
CA ARG A 100 14.84 -3.77 11.99
C ARG A 100 15.84 -2.63 11.74
N ARG A 101 15.52 -1.68 10.85
CA ARG A 101 16.31 -0.47 10.55
C ARG A 101 16.23 0.59 11.67
N GLN A 102 15.10 0.75 12.35
CA GLN A 102 14.98 1.61 13.54
C GLN A 102 15.56 0.94 14.79
N THR A 103 15.38 -0.38 14.92
CA THR A 103 15.93 -1.14 16.06
C THR A 103 17.46 -1.23 16.01
N ALA A 104 18.06 -1.32 14.82
CA ALA A 104 19.52 -1.23 14.65
C ALA A 104 20.08 0.17 14.99
N PHE A 105 19.36 1.25 14.64
CA PHE A 105 19.74 2.63 15.00
C PHE A 105 19.54 2.92 16.50
N LYS A 106 18.51 2.33 17.13
CA LYS A 106 18.20 2.50 18.55
C LYS A 106 19.07 1.63 19.46
N ARG A 107 19.57 0.49 18.98
CA ARG A 107 20.44 -0.44 19.75
C ARG A 107 21.90 -0.01 19.80
N ASN A 108 22.38 0.85 18.90
CA ASN A 108 23.78 1.31 18.87
C ASN A 108 23.92 2.83 18.85
N PRO A 109 23.78 3.53 20.00
CA PRO A 109 24.12 4.95 20.11
C PRO A 109 25.59 5.28 19.77
N ASN A 110 26.48 4.27 19.71
CA ASN A 110 27.89 4.42 19.36
C ASN A 110 28.17 4.60 17.85
N LEU A 111 27.28 4.16 16.95
CA LEU A 111 27.47 4.35 15.49
C LEU A 111 27.15 5.78 15.03
N LYS A 112 26.19 6.46 15.68
CA LYS A 112 25.88 7.88 15.43
C LYS A 112 27.05 8.79 15.78
N LYS A 113 27.79 8.47 16.85
CA LYS A 113 28.96 9.25 17.31
C LYS A 113 30.15 9.10 16.34
N ASN A 114 30.40 7.89 15.84
CA ASN A 114 31.50 7.63 14.89
C ASN A 114 31.22 8.19 13.50
N SER A 115 29.97 8.17 13.03
CA SER A 115 29.62 8.73 11.71
C SER A 115 29.66 10.27 11.72
N MET A 116 29.23 10.93 12.80
CA MET A 116 29.41 12.39 12.96
C MET A 116 30.87 12.82 13.07
N HIS A 117 31.76 11.96 13.61
CA HIS A 117 33.19 12.24 13.68
C HIS A 117 33.88 12.00 12.33
N GLY A 118 33.49 10.93 11.61
CA GLY A 118 34.00 10.62 10.27
C GLY A 118 33.62 11.67 9.22
N SER A 119 32.38 12.18 9.26
CA SER A 119 31.97 13.26 8.35
C SER A 119 32.78 14.54 8.58
N ARG A 120 33.14 14.88 9.82
CA ARG A 120 33.99 16.06 10.09
C ARG A 120 35.42 15.94 9.59
N LEU A 121 35.92 14.73 9.37
CA LEU A 121 37.26 14.51 8.79
C LEU A 121 37.24 14.60 7.26
N VAL A 122 36.14 14.19 6.61
CA VAL A 122 35.99 14.28 5.14
C VAL A 122 35.75 15.72 4.65
N PHE A 123 35.24 16.63 5.50
CA PHE A 123 35.07 18.04 5.14
C PHE A 123 36.31 18.92 5.44
N ILE A 124 37.46 18.33 5.80
CA ILE A 124 38.71 19.05 6.13
C ILE A 124 39.88 18.67 5.18
N GLU A 125 39.70 17.70 4.26
CA GLU A 125 40.57 17.51 3.08
C GLU A 125 39.94 18.13 1.84
#